data_AF-A0A7J2U964-F1
#
_entry.id   AF-A0A7J2U964-F1
#
_cell.length_a   1.000
_cell.length_b   1.000
_cell.length_c   1.000
_cell.angle_alpha   90.00
_cell.angle_beta   90.00
_cell.angle_gamma   90.00
#
_symmetry.space_group_name_H-M   'P 1'
#
loop_
_entity.id
_entity.type
_entity.pdbx_description
1 polymer ?
#
loop_
_entity_poly.entity_id
_entity_poly.type
_entity_poly.pdbx_seq_one_letter_code
_entity_poly.pdbx_strand_id
1 'polypeptide(L)'
;DGSEELAKILGIELDKDGFFKEYNSKLRPTETKIRGILICGGATFPKDVPTASLHAHSAAIKAAKFLNEGKIVKDLKVAYVNEEYCGDCECCPVTCPYGAISLVPSGNGHFVARVSPLKCEGCGICVGTCPVGAIELNHLTSKQISAQIKALLSVNETPKPKVLAIYCSECGGTALDSAGMTMSYPANVRALKVPCTGVIRAQHILEAFKAGAQGVMIVGCKPEGCHYEAGSQMAKKKVELTKALLAAYGIEPDRLEMFNLIYIEGDKFAEAARMMSERIEKLGPLVIA
;
A
#
# COMPACT_ATOMS: atom_id res chain seq x y z
N ASP A 1 9.31 -19.32 -24.43
CA ASP A 1 10.62 -18.69 -24.73
C ASP A 1 10.49 -17.21 -25.11
N GLY A 2 9.86 -16.84 -26.23
CA GLY A 2 9.80 -15.42 -26.66
C GLY A 2 9.06 -14.45 -25.74
N SER A 3 7.91 -14.82 -25.16
CA SER A 3 7.15 -13.93 -24.26
C SER A 3 7.89 -13.61 -22.97
N GLU A 4 8.64 -14.56 -22.40
CA GLU A 4 9.42 -14.37 -21.18
C GLU A 4 10.60 -13.43 -21.38
N GLU A 5 11.30 -13.58 -22.50
CA GLU A 5 12.39 -12.68 -22.88
C GLU A 5 11.89 -11.26 -23.07
N LEU A 6 10.79 -11.08 -23.81
CA LEU A 6 10.19 -9.77 -24.03
C LEU A 6 9.68 -9.15 -22.72
N ALA A 7 9.08 -9.96 -21.83
CA ALA A 7 8.65 -9.51 -20.51
C ALA A 7 9.81 -8.97 -19.67
N LYS A 8 10.97 -9.66 -19.68
CA LYS A 8 12.20 -9.21 -19.00
C LYS A 8 12.74 -7.92 -19.58
N ILE A 9 12.79 -7.79 -20.91
CA ILE A 9 13.26 -6.57 -21.60
C ILE A 9 12.35 -5.37 -21.26
N LEU A 10 11.04 -5.57 -21.29
CA LEU A 10 10.06 -4.51 -21.03
C LEU A 10 9.83 -4.25 -19.53
N GLY A 11 10.28 -5.14 -18.64
CA GLY A 11 10.07 -5.05 -17.19
C GLY A 11 8.61 -5.32 -16.77
N ILE A 12 7.86 -6.05 -17.57
CA ILE A 12 6.44 -6.38 -17.33
C ILE A 12 6.28 -7.85 -16.92
N GLU A 13 5.13 -8.19 -16.35
CA GLU A 13 4.86 -9.53 -15.82
C GLU A 13 4.07 -10.38 -16.80
N LEU A 14 4.26 -11.69 -16.67
CA LEU A 14 3.35 -12.67 -17.24
C LEU A 14 2.35 -13.14 -16.17
N ASP A 15 1.15 -13.53 -16.59
CA ASP A 15 0.20 -14.22 -15.74
C ASP A 15 0.57 -15.70 -15.57
N LYS A 16 -0.25 -16.42 -14.80
CA LYS A 16 -0.08 -17.86 -14.53
C LYS A 16 -0.16 -18.74 -15.79
N ASP A 17 -0.77 -18.22 -16.86
CA ASP A 17 -1.03 -18.93 -18.11
C ASP A 17 0.02 -18.55 -19.19
N GLY A 18 0.99 -17.69 -18.85
CA GLY A 18 2.10 -17.29 -19.72
C GLY A 18 1.81 -16.10 -20.63
N PHE A 19 0.68 -15.40 -20.44
CA PHE A 19 0.32 -14.20 -21.19
C PHE A 19 0.77 -12.92 -20.49
N PHE A 20 0.88 -11.80 -21.21
CA PHE A 20 1.23 -10.54 -20.59
C PHE A 20 0.13 -10.06 -19.65
N LYS A 21 0.51 -9.82 -18.40
CA LYS A 21 -0.39 -9.43 -17.33
C LYS A 21 -0.85 -7.98 -17.50
N GLU A 22 -2.15 -7.81 -17.64
CA GLU A 22 -2.83 -6.51 -17.61
C GLU A 22 -2.83 -5.90 -16.20
N TYR A 23 -2.92 -4.57 -16.12
CA TYR A 23 -2.96 -3.84 -14.85
C TYR A 23 -4.22 -4.21 -14.05
N ASN A 24 -5.37 -4.21 -14.73
CA ASN A 24 -6.64 -4.63 -14.15
C ASN A 24 -7.58 -5.06 -15.27
N SER A 25 -8.11 -6.27 -15.17
CA SER A 25 -8.95 -6.90 -16.20
C SER A 25 -10.24 -6.15 -16.53
N LYS A 26 -10.73 -5.28 -15.64
CA LYS A 26 -11.98 -4.53 -15.85
C LYS A 26 -11.74 -3.08 -16.22
N LEU A 27 -10.88 -2.39 -15.48
CA LEU A 27 -10.69 -0.94 -15.61
C LEU A 27 -9.58 -0.58 -16.59
N ARG A 28 -8.52 -1.40 -16.67
CA ARG A 28 -7.29 -1.10 -17.41
C ARG A 28 -6.75 -2.35 -18.13
N PRO A 29 -7.54 -2.97 -19.03
CA PRO A 29 -7.22 -4.29 -19.62
C PRO A 29 -6.09 -4.23 -20.69
N THR A 30 -5.75 -3.03 -21.14
CA THR A 30 -4.74 -2.79 -22.20
C THR A 30 -3.49 -2.10 -21.68
N GLU A 31 -3.41 -1.91 -20.36
CA GLU A 31 -2.28 -1.24 -19.71
C GLU A 31 -1.51 -2.24 -18.87
N THR A 32 -0.20 -2.01 -18.72
CA THR A 32 0.65 -2.78 -17.82
C THR A 32 0.92 -1.99 -16.52
N LYS A 33 1.66 -2.59 -15.59
CA LYS A 33 2.16 -1.89 -14.39
C LYS A 33 3.10 -0.72 -14.70
N ILE A 34 3.75 -0.74 -15.86
CA ILE A 34 4.64 0.33 -16.31
C ILE A 34 3.84 1.28 -17.20
N ARG A 35 3.68 2.52 -16.76
CA ARG A 35 3.04 3.56 -17.58
C ARG A 35 3.79 3.75 -18.89
N GLY A 36 3.04 3.81 -19.99
CA GLY A 36 3.58 3.92 -21.34
C GLY A 36 3.79 2.58 -22.05
N ILE A 37 3.75 1.45 -21.33
CA ILE A 37 3.75 0.11 -21.94
C ILE A 37 2.31 -0.42 -21.96
N LEU A 38 1.81 -0.65 -23.17
CA LEU A 38 0.46 -1.13 -23.45
C LEU A 38 0.51 -2.52 -24.08
N ILE A 39 -0.57 -3.28 -23.90
CA ILE A 39 -0.72 -4.64 -24.41
C ILE A 39 -2.07 -4.79 -25.10
N CYS A 40 -2.13 -5.58 -26.17
CA CYS A 40 -3.35 -5.79 -26.94
C CYS A 40 -3.39 -7.16 -27.63
N GLY A 41 -4.57 -7.55 -28.11
CA GLY A 41 -4.75 -8.78 -28.89
C GLY A 41 -4.51 -10.06 -28.09
N GLY A 42 -4.05 -11.10 -28.78
CA GLY A 42 -3.79 -12.43 -28.21
C GLY A 42 -2.63 -12.48 -27.21
N ALA A 43 -1.88 -11.39 -27.04
CA ALA A 43 -0.78 -11.28 -26.10
C ALA A 43 -1.24 -11.31 -24.63
N THR A 44 -2.52 -11.02 -24.36
CA THR A 44 -3.10 -10.94 -22.99
C THR A 44 -3.86 -12.19 -22.56
N PHE A 45 -4.51 -12.88 -23.49
CA PHE A 45 -5.17 -14.20 -23.34
C PHE A 45 -5.78 -14.57 -24.70
N PRO A 46 -6.16 -15.85 -24.95
CA PRO A 46 -6.77 -16.26 -26.22
C PRO A 46 -8.09 -15.53 -26.50
N LYS A 47 -8.19 -14.88 -27.67
CA LYS A 47 -9.34 -14.05 -28.06
C LYS A 47 -9.75 -14.30 -29.50
N ASP A 48 -11.01 -14.04 -29.80
CA ASP A 48 -11.50 -13.95 -31.17
C ASP A 48 -11.03 -12.65 -31.87
N VAL A 49 -11.16 -12.62 -33.19
CA VAL A 49 -10.72 -11.48 -34.02
C VAL A 49 -11.41 -10.16 -33.61
N PRO A 50 -12.73 -10.11 -33.37
CA PRO A 50 -13.39 -8.89 -32.91
C PRO A 50 -12.81 -8.35 -31.59
N THR A 51 -12.62 -9.21 -30.59
CA THR A 51 -12.08 -8.77 -29.29
C THR A 51 -10.63 -8.32 -29.40
N ALA A 52 -9.81 -9.03 -30.19
CA ALA A 52 -8.43 -8.62 -30.45
C ALA A 52 -8.37 -7.24 -31.14
N SER A 53 -9.26 -7.00 -32.10
CA SER A 53 -9.39 -5.70 -32.76
C SER A 53 -9.78 -4.59 -31.78
N LEU A 54 -10.75 -4.82 -30.89
CA LEU A 54 -11.14 -3.85 -29.86
C LEU A 54 -9.99 -3.53 -28.89
N HIS A 55 -9.22 -4.54 -28.47
CA HIS A 55 -8.01 -4.33 -27.66
C HIS A 55 -6.98 -3.46 -28.39
N ALA A 56 -6.78 -3.68 -29.70
CA ALA A 56 -5.86 -2.89 -30.51
C ALA A 56 -6.29 -1.42 -30.59
N HIS A 57 -7.58 -1.15 -30.84
CA HIS A 57 -8.11 0.22 -30.82
C HIS A 57 -7.94 0.88 -29.45
N SER A 58 -8.21 0.16 -28.36
CA SER A 58 -8.05 0.66 -27.00
C SER A 58 -6.59 1.02 -26.68
N ALA A 59 -5.64 0.14 -27.01
CA ALA A 59 -4.21 0.42 -26.84
C ALA A 59 -3.76 1.58 -27.74
N ALA A 60 -4.20 1.63 -29.00
CA ALA A 60 -3.85 2.71 -29.93
C ALA A 60 -4.34 4.09 -29.44
N ILE A 61 -5.58 4.20 -28.97
CA ILE A 61 -6.12 5.46 -28.44
C ILE A 61 -5.37 5.89 -27.17
N LYS A 62 -5.01 4.95 -26.29
CA LYS A 62 -4.22 5.26 -25.09
C LYS A 62 -2.80 5.73 -25.43
N ALA A 63 -2.16 5.08 -26.40
CA ALA A 63 -0.86 5.52 -26.92
C ALA A 63 -0.96 6.89 -27.58
N ALA A 64 -1.96 7.12 -28.44
CA ALA A 64 -2.19 8.39 -29.11
C ALA A 64 -2.45 9.51 -28.11
N LYS A 65 -3.25 9.26 -27.05
CA LYS A 65 -3.45 10.22 -25.96
C LYS A 65 -2.13 10.59 -25.29
N PHE A 66 -1.33 9.59 -24.94
CA PHE A 66 -0.03 9.78 -24.31
C PHE A 66 0.94 10.59 -25.20
N LEU A 67 0.95 10.33 -26.52
CA LEU A 67 1.79 11.04 -27.48
C LEU A 67 1.31 12.47 -27.76
N ASN A 68 -0.01 12.67 -27.87
CA ASN A 68 -0.62 13.97 -28.22
C ASN A 68 -0.55 14.99 -27.08
N GLU A 69 -0.45 14.55 -25.83
CA GLU A 69 -0.38 15.47 -24.68
C GLU A 69 0.92 16.31 -24.67
N GLY A 70 2.00 15.85 -25.34
CA GLY A 70 3.27 16.57 -25.49
C GLY A 70 4.06 16.80 -24.19
N LYS A 71 3.46 16.49 -23.03
CA LYS A 71 4.06 16.53 -21.70
C LYS A 71 3.43 15.46 -20.83
N ILE A 72 4.23 14.87 -19.93
CA ILE A 72 3.75 13.92 -18.94
C ILE A 72 3.59 14.67 -17.62
N VAL A 73 2.36 14.79 -17.14
CA VAL A 73 2.09 15.30 -15.79
C VAL A 73 2.11 14.13 -14.81
N LYS A 74 3.06 14.16 -13.88
CA LYS A 74 3.16 13.15 -12.82
C LYS A 74 3.01 13.81 -11.45
N ASP A 75 2.14 13.22 -10.64
CA ASP A 75 2.02 13.57 -9.23
C ASP A 75 3.39 13.41 -8.53
N LEU A 76 3.85 14.44 -7.82
CA LEU A 76 5.09 14.40 -7.02
C LEU A 76 4.96 13.59 -5.73
N LYS A 77 4.04 12.62 -5.70
CA LYS A 77 3.82 11.65 -4.62
C LYS A 77 4.92 10.58 -4.55
N VAL A 78 6.12 10.91 -4.99
CA VAL A 78 7.24 9.99 -5.13
C VAL A 78 7.99 9.82 -3.81
N ALA A 79 8.73 8.72 -3.71
CA ALA A 79 9.66 8.50 -2.61
C ALA A 79 10.99 9.24 -2.85
N TYR A 80 11.63 9.67 -1.78
CA TYR A 80 12.97 10.25 -1.78
C TYR A 80 13.83 9.60 -0.69
N VAL A 81 15.14 9.58 -0.89
CA VAL A 81 16.11 8.97 0.02
C VAL A 81 16.97 10.06 0.64
N ASN A 82 17.12 10.02 1.96
CA ASN A 82 18.16 10.76 2.67
C ASN A 82 19.47 9.95 2.60
N GLU A 83 20.44 10.49 1.86
CA GLU A 83 21.73 9.85 1.62
C GLU A 83 22.57 9.68 2.89
N GLU A 84 22.42 10.57 3.89
CA GLU A 84 23.16 10.50 5.16
C GLU A 84 22.75 9.30 6.02
N TYR A 85 21.50 8.85 5.89
CA TYR A 85 20.97 7.70 6.64
C TYR A 85 20.99 6.41 5.83
N CYS A 86 21.28 6.45 4.53
CA CYS A 86 21.21 5.29 3.66
C CYS A 86 22.44 4.40 3.85
N GLY A 87 22.27 3.24 4.48
CA GLY A 87 23.32 2.23 4.63
C GLY A 87 23.20 1.07 3.66
N ASP A 88 23.07 1.35 2.35
CA ASP A 88 23.21 0.40 1.20
C ASP A 88 22.63 -1.03 1.30
N CYS A 89 21.70 -1.31 2.22
CA CYS A 89 21.17 -2.65 2.52
C CYS A 89 20.31 -3.32 1.42
N GLU A 90 20.09 -2.67 0.28
CA GLU A 90 19.31 -3.19 -0.87
C GLU A 90 17.85 -3.64 -0.61
N CYS A 91 17.30 -3.43 0.58
CA CYS A 91 15.91 -3.83 0.86
C CYS A 91 14.89 -3.05 0.01
N CYS A 92 15.18 -1.78 -0.30
CA CYS A 92 14.27 -0.92 -1.06
C CYS A 92 14.18 -1.24 -2.57
N PRO A 93 15.26 -1.52 -3.33
CA PRO A 93 15.13 -1.99 -4.71
C PRO A 93 14.42 -3.34 -4.79
N VAL A 94 14.74 -4.29 -3.90
CA VAL A 94 14.14 -5.64 -3.91
C VAL A 94 12.63 -5.59 -3.67
N THR A 95 12.16 -4.71 -2.78
CA THR A 95 10.72 -4.64 -2.46
C THR A 95 9.89 -3.79 -3.43
N CYS A 96 10.51 -3.09 -4.39
CA CYS A 96 9.79 -2.16 -5.26
C CYS A 96 9.15 -2.90 -6.46
N PRO A 97 7.81 -3.03 -6.54
CA PRO A 97 7.17 -3.76 -7.63
C PRO A 97 7.34 -3.09 -9.01
N TYR A 98 7.69 -1.80 -9.02
CA TYR A 98 7.84 -0.98 -10.22
C TYR A 98 9.28 -0.85 -10.71
N GLY A 99 10.25 -1.45 -10.00
CA GLY A 99 11.68 -1.30 -10.33
C GLY A 99 12.12 0.18 -10.36
N ALA A 100 11.58 0.99 -9.44
CA ALA A 100 11.79 2.43 -9.42
C ALA A 100 13.05 2.85 -8.65
N ILE A 101 13.75 1.93 -8.00
CA ILE A 101 14.87 2.23 -7.10
C ILE A 101 16.12 1.50 -7.59
N SER A 102 17.24 2.21 -7.66
CA SER A 102 18.54 1.69 -8.05
C SER A 102 19.62 2.17 -7.09
N LEU A 103 20.69 1.39 -6.90
CA LEU A 103 21.86 1.85 -6.18
C LEU A 103 22.78 2.64 -7.11
N VAL A 104 23.28 3.79 -6.63
CA VAL A 104 24.26 4.62 -7.32
C VAL A 104 25.46 4.87 -6.41
N PRO A 105 26.69 4.95 -6.94
CA PRO A 105 27.86 5.24 -6.13
C PRO A 105 27.77 6.67 -5.57
N SER A 106 28.13 6.82 -4.30
CA SER A 106 28.28 8.10 -3.60
C SER A 106 29.76 8.46 -3.44
N GLY A 107 30.06 9.74 -3.26
CA GLY A 107 31.43 10.28 -3.25
C GLY A 107 32.32 9.76 -2.11
N ASN A 108 31.74 9.05 -1.15
CA ASN A 108 32.41 8.44 0.01
C ASN A 108 32.72 6.94 -0.16
N GLY A 109 32.58 6.38 -1.38
CA GLY A 109 32.87 4.97 -1.65
C GLY A 109 31.76 3.99 -1.25
N HIS A 110 30.60 4.50 -0.82
CA HIS A 110 29.40 3.72 -0.54
C HIS A 110 28.39 3.85 -1.68
N PHE A 111 27.40 2.96 -1.71
CA PHE A 111 26.25 3.09 -2.61
C PHE A 111 25.08 3.76 -1.88
N VAL A 112 24.27 4.52 -2.60
CA VAL A 112 23.04 5.11 -2.07
C VAL A 112 21.87 4.74 -2.97
N ALA A 113 20.72 4.48 -2.35
CA ALA A 113 19.49 4.22 -3.09
C ALA A 113 19.00 5.53 -3.73
N ARG A 114 18.71 5.49 -5.03
CA ARG A 114 18.12 6.60 -5.78
C ARG A 114 16.79 6.15 -6.38
N VAL A 115 15.76 6.97 -6.18
CA VAL A 115 14.41 6.73 -6.69
C VAL A 115 14.25 7.45 -8.03
N SER A 116 13.77 6.73 -9.05
CA SER A 116 13.29 7.30 -10.30
C SER A 116 11.91 7.93 -10.09
N PRO A 117 11.76 9.27 -10.20
CA PRO A 117 10.46 9.90 -10.03
C PRO A 117 9.44 9.44 -11.06
N LEU A 118 9.90 9.10 -12.28
CA LEU A 118 9.03 8.66 -13.37
C LEU A 118 8.47 7.24 -13.16
N LYS A 119 9.23 6.33 -12.55
CA LYS A 119 8.76 4.96 -12.26
C LYS A 119 8.03 4.82 -10.92
N CYS A 120 8.29 5.70 -9.96
CA CYS A 120 7.70 5.59 -8.62
C CYS A 120 6.20 5.90 -8.64
N GLU A 121 5.35 4.94 -8.26
CA GLU A 121 3.89 5.16 -8.14
C GLU A 121 3.45 5.60 -6.73
N GLY A 122 4.40 5.91 -5.83
CA GLY A 122 4.09 6.52 -4.54
C GLY A 122 3.44 5.61 -3.48
N CYS A 123 3.55 4.28 -3.63
CA CYS A 123 2.91 3.33 -2.72
C CYS A 123 3.51 3.31 -1.29
N GLY A 124 4.79 3.68 -1.13
CA GLY A 124 5.46 3.70 0.15
C GLY A 124 5.92 2.33 0.70
N ILE A 125 5.84 1.24 -0.07
CA ILE A 125 6.32 -0.09 0.39
C ILE A 125 7.79 -0.04 0.83
N CYS A 126 8.64 0.64 0.07
CA CYS A 126 10.04 0.85 0.42
C CYS A 126 10.22 1.64 1.73
N VAL A 127 9.38 2.64 1.98
CA VAL A 127 9.36 3.43 3.24
C VAL A 127 9.06 2.54 4.42
N GLY A 128 8.05 1.67 4.30
CA GLY A 128 7.69 0.73 5.35
C GLY A 128 8.65 -0.46 5.49
N THR A 129 9.64 -0.61 4.61
CA THR A 129 10.62 -1.72 4.60
C THR A 129 12.01 -1.25 5.04
N CYS A 130 12.34 0.03 4.85
CA CYS A 130 13.65 0.57 5.17
C CYS A 130 13.95 0.45 6.68
N PRO A 131 14.99 -0.31 7.08
CA PRO A 131 15.28 -0.57 8.49
C PRO A 131 15.81 0.68 9.22
N VAL A 132 16.52 1.54 8.50
CA VAL A 132 17.14 2.77 9.03
C VAL A 132 16.27 4.02 8.85
N GLY A 133 15.11 3.88 8.21
CA GLY A 133 14.21 5.00 7.98
C GLY A 133 14.68 6.05 6.97
N ALA A 134 15.68 5.75 6.14
CA ALA A 134 16.30 6.68 5.18
C ALA A 134 15.41 7.07 3.99
N ILE A 135 14.38 6.29 3.66
CA ILE A 135 13.47 6.57 2.53
C ILE A 135 12.09 7.00 3.04
N GLU A 136 11.53 8.06 2.45
CA GLU A 136 10.22 8.63 2.81
C GLU A 136 9.41 9.02 1.56
N LEU A 137 8.10 9.27 1.73
CA LEU A 137 7.25 9.86 0.69
C LEU A 137 7.17 11.38 0.86
N ASN A 138 7.30 12.13 -0.24
CA ASN A 138 7.24 13.61 -0.21
C ASN A 138 5.98 14.20 0.45
N HIS A 139 4.86 13.48 0.36
CA HIS A 139 3.54 13.95 0.80
C HIS A 139 3.03 13.21 2.05
N LEU A 140 3.82 12.27 2.57
CA LEU A 140 3.46 11.47 3.74
C LEU A 140 4.72 10.92 4.42
N THR A 141 5.46 11.80 5.07
CA THR A 141 6.64 11.45 5.87
C THR A 141 6.22 10.68 7.14
N SER A 142 7.17 9.98 7.74
CA SER A 142 6.93 9.23 8.98
C SER A 142 6.46 10.18 10.09
N LYS A 143 7.04 11.39 10.15
CA LYS A 143 6.64 12.47 11.06
C LYS A 143 5.20 12.93 10.82
N GLN A 144 4.77 13.06 9.56
CA GLN A 144 3.40 13.43 9.21
C GLN A 144 2.40 12.34 9.63
N ILE A 145 2.73 11.05 9.45
CA ILE A 145 1.90 9.94 9.94
C ILE A 145 1.80 10.00 11.47
N SER A 146 2.94 10.14 12.15
CA SER A 146 3.01 10.24 13.63
C SER A 146 2.16 11.40 14.16
N ALA A 147 2.21 12.56 13.49
CA ALA A 147 1.42 13.74 13.85
C ALA A 147 -0.09 13.50 13.67
N GLN A 148 -0.49 12.87 12.57
CA GLN A 148 -1.89 12.49 12.34
C GLN A 148 -2.40 11.49 13.38
N ILE A 149 -1.60 10.49 13.76
CA ILE A 149 -1.93 9.54 14.82
C ILE A 149 -2.22 10.27 16.14
N LYS A 150 -1.30 11.15 16.55
CA LYS A 150 -1.44 11.94 17.79
C LYS A 150 -2.69 12.82 17.75
N ALA A 151 -2.94 13.50 16.63
CA ALA A 151 -4.09 14.39 16.47
C ALA A 151 -5.42 13.62 16.53
N LEU A 152 -5.52 12.46 15.86
CA LEU A 152 -6.73 11.62 15.89
C LEU A 152 -7.02 11.07 17.28
N LEU A 153 -5.98 10.75 18.05
CA LEU A 153 -6.11 10.16 19.38
C LEU A 153 -6.18 11.19 20.50
N SER A 154 -5.85 12.46 20.27
CA SER A 154 -6.00 13.52 21.28
C SER A 154 -7.44 14.01 21.47
N VAL A 155 -8.35 13.73 20.52
CA VAL A 155 -9.75 14.16 20.61
C VAL A 155 -10.47 13.40 21.73
N ASN A 156 -10.95 14.11 22.75
CA ASN A 156 -11.53 13.52 23.96
C ASN A 156 -13.05 13.40 23.95
N GLU A 157 -13.75 14.09 23.06
CA GLU A 157 -15.22 14.15 22.98
C GLU A 157 -15.87 12.87 22.42
N THR A 158 -15.13 11.77 22.41
CA THR A 158 -15.55 10.57 21.70
C THR A 158 -15.53 9.32 22.58
N PRO A 159 -16.35 8.30 22.25
CA PRO A 159 -16.46 7.11 23.08
C PRO A 159 -15.09 6.42 23.24
N LYS A 160 -14.78 6.05 24.48
CA LYS A 160 -13.66 5.15 24.83
C LYS A 160 -14.20 3.72 24.89
N PRO A 161 -13.38 2.69 24.62
CA PRO A 161 -11.94 2.71 24.30
C PRO A 161 -11.63 3.11 22.85
N LYS A 162 -10.57 3.91 22.61
CA LYS A 162 -10.23 4.43 21.27
C LYS A 162 -9.60 3.33 20.38
N VAL A 163 -10.09 3.16 19.16
CA VAL A 163 -9.49 2.29 18.13
C VAL A 163 -8.93 3.14 17.01
N LEU A 164 -7.68 2.90 16.63
CA LEU A 164 -7.11 3.50 15.42
C LEU A 164 -7.20 2.52 14.25
N ALA A 165 -7.90 2.89 13.19
CA ALA A 165 -7.93 2.20 11.92
C ALA A 165 -7.01 2.88 10.90
N ILE A 166 -5.89 2.24 10.56
CA ILE A 166 -5.00 2.71 9.50
C ILE A 166 -5.35 1.96 8.22
N TYR A 167 -5.81 2.68 7.20
CA TYR A 167 -6.38 2.06 6.00
C TYR A 167 -5.68 2.50 4.71
N CYS A 168 -5.59 1.61 3.71
CA CYS A 168 -5.12 1.98 2.38
C CYS A 168 -6.17 2.82 1.63
N SER A 169 -5.74 3.82 0.85
CA SER A 169 -6.61 4.69 0.05
C SER A 169 -7.47 3.95 -0.97
N GLU A 170 -7.10 2.73 -1.32
CA GLU A 170 -7.77 1.90 -2.33
C GLU A 170 -8.94 1.13 -1.72
N CYS A 171 -8.81 -0.17 -1.50
CA CYS A 171 -9.91 -1.00 -0.97
C CYS A 171 -10.32 -0.61 0.45
N GLY A 172 -9.38 -0.21 1.32
CA GLY A 172 -9.70 0.20 2.69
C GLY A 172 -10.53 1.48 2.74
N GLY A 173 -10.16 2.48 1.94
CA GLY A 173 -10.86 3.76 1.86
C GLY A 173 -12.25 3.61 1.27
N THR A 174 -12.37 2.91 0.15
CA THR A 174 -13.68 2.65 -0.49
C THR A 174 -14.62 1.82 0.38
N ALA A 175 -14.10 0.80 1.10
CA ALA A 175 -14.90 0.04 2.05
C ALA A 175 -15.34 0.89 3.26
N LEU A 176 -14.45 1.74 3.80
CA LEU A 176 -14.78 2.68 4.87
C LEU A 176 -15.85 3.69 4.42
N ASP A 177 -15.69 4.27 3.23
CA ASP A 177 -16.64 5.24 2.66
C ASP A 177 -18.02 4.58 2.44
N SER A 178 -18.03 3.36 1.88
CA SER A 178 -19.24 2.57 1.72
C SER A 178 -19.91 2.27 3.07
N ALA A 179 -19.14 1.89 4.09
CA ALA A 179 -19.64 1.67 5.43
C ALA A 179 -20.23 2.95 6.04
N GLY A 180 -19.58 4.10 5.83
CA GLY A 180 -20.06 5.39 6.33
C GLY A 180 -21.35 5.88 5.67
N MET A 181 -21.65 5.44 4.43
CA MET A 181 -22.85 5.84 3.70
C MET A 181 -24.09 5.01 4.07
N THR A 182 -23.92 3.71 4.30
CA THR A 182 -25.07 2.77 4.37
C THR A 182 -25.12 1.94 5.66
N MET A 183 -24.06 1.97 6.47
CA MET A 183 -23.92 1.13 7.66
C MET A 183 -23.68 1.97 8.91
N SER A 184 -23.85 1.35 10.07
CA SER A 184 -23.38 1.89 11.35
C SER A 184 -22.25 1.03 11.90
N TYR A 185 -21.22 1.69 12.40
CA TYR A 185 -20.11 1.09 13.12
C TYR A 185 -19.75 1.94 14.34
N PRO A 186 -19.05 1.37 15.34
CA PRO A 186 -18.75 2.05 16.59
C PRO A 186 -18.01 3.39 16.41
N ALA A 187 -18.51 4.44 17.08
CA ALA A 187 -17.98 5.80 16.96
C ALA A 187 -16.62 6.01 17.67
N ASN A 188 -16.09 4.99 18.35
CA ASN A 188 -14.75 4.98 18.94
C ASN A 188 -13.63 4.65 17.92
N VAL A 189 -13.98 4.26 16.69
CA VAL A 189 -13.03 3.98 15.61
C VAL A 189 -12.59 5.27 14.90
N ARG A 190 -11.29 5.55 14.86
CA ARG A 190 -10.66 6.70 14.18
C ARG A 190 -9.91 6.22 12.96
N ALA A 191 -10.20 6.79 11.80
CA ALA A 191 -9.60 6.34 10.54
C ALA A 191 -8.43 7.26 10.13
N LEU A 192 -7.26 6.67 9.85
CA LEU A 192 -6.09 7.32 9.29
C LEU A 192 -5.80 6.74 7.91
N LYS A 193 -5.82 7.60 6.88
CA LYS A 193 -5.58 7.21 5.50
C LYS A 193 -4.08 7.15 5.20
N VAL A 194 -3.66 6.08 4.52
CA VAL A 194 -2.34 5.97 3.89
C VAL A 194 -2.48 5.51 2.43
N PRO A 195 -1.56 5.85 1.51
CA PRO A 195 -1.65 5.38 0.12
C PRO A 195 -1.72 3.86 0.04
N CYS A 196 -0.88 3.18 0.81
CA CYS A 196 -0.87 1.73 0.94
C CYS A 196 -0.54 1.36 2.39
N THR A 197 -1.10 0.28 2.91
CA THR A 197 -0.69 -0.31 4.21
C THR A 197 0.78 -0.73 4.20
N GLY A 198 1.37 -0.96 3.03
CA GLY A 198 2.79 -1.22 2.86
C GLY A 198 3.70 -0.11 3.40
N VAL A 199 3.23 1.13 3.55
CA VAL A 199 4.01 2.25 4.12
C VAL A 199 4.18 2.16 5.65
N ILE A 200 3.34 1.37 6.32
CA ILE A 200 3.30 1.33 7.78
C ILE A 200 4.54 0.62 8.33
N ARG A 201 5.22 1.26 9.28
CA ARG A 201 6.31 0.68 10.08
C ARG A 201 5.76 0.18 11.41
N ALA A 202 6.43 -0.78 12.04
CA ALA A 202 6.13 -1.20 13.41
C ALA A 202 6.10 0.02 14.37
N GLN A 203 7.01 0.98 14.17
CA GLN A 203 7.04 2.23 14.92
C GLN A 203 5.71 3.00 14.89
N HIS A 204 5.03 3.12 13.74
CA HIS A 204 3.75 3.83 13.67
C HIS A 204 2.66 3.13 14.51
N ILE A 205 2.70 1.78 14.57
CA ILE A 205 1.77 0.99 15.38
C ILE A 205 2.05 1.21 16.88
N LEU A 206 3.33 1.16 17.28
CA LEU A 206 3.73 1.41 18.67
C LEU A 206 3.41 2.85 19.10
N GLU A 207 3.60 3.82 18.21
CA GLU A 207 3.23 5.23 18.45
C GLU A 207 1.73 5.42 18.64
N ALA A 208 0.89 4.63 17.96
CA ALA A 208 -0.56 4.67 18.16
C ALA A 208 -0.94 4.21 19.58
N PHE A 209 -0.34 3.13 20.09
CA PHE A 209 -0.55 2.70 21.48
C PHE A 209 -0.04 3.75 22.47
N LYS A 210 1.16 4.30 22.24
CA LYS A 210 1.72 5.39 23.06
C LYS A 210 0.83 6.64 23.06
N ALA A 211 0.13 6.92 21.95
CA ALA A 211 -0.80 8.04 21.82
C ALA A 211 -2.20 7.75 22.41
N GLY A 212 -2.42 6.57 23.00
CA GLY A 212 -3.64 6.23 23.74
C GLY A 212 -4.64 5.34 22.98
N ALA A 213 -4.27 4.79 21.83
CA ALA A 213 -5.07 3.75 21.19
C ALA A 213 -5.12 2.51 22.11
N GLN A 214 -6.31 1.93 22.25
CA GLN A 214 -6.56 0.69 22.99
C GLN A 214 -6.56 -0.53 22.06
N GLY A 215 -6.78 -0.28 20.77
CA GLY A 215 -6.61 -1.21 19.68
C GLY A 215 -6.19 -0.50 18.40
N VAL A 216 -5.43 -1.20 17.55
CA VAL A 216 -5.02 -0.74 16.23
C VAL A 216 -5.48 -1.76 15.21
N MET A 217 -6.17 -1.31 14.17
CA MET A 217 -6.53 -2.14 13.02
C MET A 217 -5.84 -1.63 11.77
N ILE A 218 -5.23 -2.54 11.00
CA ILE A 218 -4.64 -2.25 9.70
C ILE A 218 -5.61 -2.77 8.63
N VAL A 219 -6.12 -1.89 7.78
CA VAL A 219 -7.15 -2.24 6.78
C VAL A 219 -6.55 -2.12 5.38
N GLY A 220 -6.32 -3.26 4.73
CA GLY A 220 -5.68 -3.33 3.43
C GLY A 220 -6.52 -4.05 2.37
N CYS A 221 -6.08 -3.99 1.11
CA CYS A 221 -6.60 -4.81 0.03
C CYS A 221 -6.39 -6.30 0.34
N LYS A 222 -7.21 -7.20 -0.18
CA LYS A 222 -6.89 -8.64 -0.17
C LYS A 222 -5.56 -8.93 -0.89
N PRO A 223 -4.74 -9.89 -0.40
CA PRO A 223 -3.42 -10.19 -0.97
C PRO A 223 -3.41 -10.45 -2.48
N GLU A 224 -4.44 -11.13 -3.00
CA GLU A 224 -4.64 -11.48 -4.40
C GLU A 224 -5.06 -10.29 -5.28
N GLY A 225 -5.56 -9.22 -4.67
CA GLY A 225 -6.07 -8.03 -5.35
C GLY A 225 -5.41 -6.74 -4.86
N CYS A 226 -4.16 -6.80 -4.41
CA CYS A 226 -3.46 -5.63 -3.91
C CYS A 226 -3.16 -4.64 -5.06
N HIS A 227 -3.57 -3.38 -4.90
CA HIS A 227 -3.38 -2.35 -5.93
C HIS A 227 -1.90 -2.14 -6.29
N TYR A 228 -1.02 -2.19 -5.30
CA TYR A 228 0.43 -2.02 -5.46
C TYR A 228 1.17 -3.37 -5.37
N GLU A 229 0.51 -4.46 -5.78
CA GLU A 229 1.01 -5.85 -5.88
C GLU A 229 1.40 -6.51 -4.54
N ALA A 230 2.33 -5.93 -3.79
CA ALA A 230 2.93 -6.55 -2.61
C ALA A 230 2.59 -5.84 -1.29
N GLY A 231 1.93 -4.68 -1.33
CA GLY A 231 1.76 -3.81 -0.16
C GLY A 231 1.03 -4.46 1.01
N SER A 232 -0.12 -5.10 0.74
CA SER A 232 -0.90 -5.80 1.78
C SER A 232 -0.15 -7.01 2.37
N GLN A 233 0.57 -7.74 1.53
CA GLN A 233 1.35 -8.91 1.94
C GLN A 233 2.50 -8.50 2.87
N MET A 234 3.20 -7.42 2.52
CA MET A 234 4.28 -6.88 3.34
C MET A 234 3.76 -6.29 4.66
N ALA A 235 2.62 -5.61 4.63
CA ALA A 235 1.96 -5.11 5.83
C ALA A 235 1.58 -6.25 6.79
N LYS A 236 1.04 -7.36 6.26
CA LYS A 236 0.69 -8.54 7.08
C LYS A 236 1.88 -9.09 7.84
N LYS A 237 3.02 -9.28 7.15
CA LYS A 237 4.28 -9.73 7.81
C LYS A 237 4.71 -8.78 8.93
N LYS A 238 4.60 -7.47 8.72
CA LYS A 238 4.93 -6.46 9.73
C LYS A 238 3.96 -6.45 10.90
N VAL A 239 2.68 -6.69 10.66
CA VAL A 239 1.67 -6.82 11.71
C VAL A 239 1.98 -8.03 12.59
N GLU A 240 2.26 -9.18 12.00
CA GLU A 240 2.63 -10.39 12.77
C GLU A 240 3.92 -10.20 13.57
N LEU A 241 4.95 -9.58 12.96
CA LEU A 241 6.17 -9.22 13.67
C LEU A 241 5.88 -8.28 14.86
N THR A 242 5.00 -7.30 14.66
CA THR A 242 4.62 -6.35 15.71
C THR A 242 3.79 -7.02 16.80
N LYS A 243 2.90 -7.97 16.46
CA LYS A 243 2.17 -8.80 17.44
C LYS A 243 3.13 -9.58 18.34
N ALA A 244 4.15 -10.20 17.75
CA ALA A 244 5.19 -10.90 18.51
C ALA A 244 5.98 -9.95 19.43
N LEU A 245 6.28 -8.74 18.94
CA LEU A 245 6.93 -7.70 19.74
C LEU A 245 6.05 -7.24 20.92
N LEU A 246 4.76 -7.04 20.70
CA LEU A 246 3.81 -6.68 21.76
C LEU A 246 3.75 -7.75 22.84
N ALA A 247 3.66 -9.04 22.44
CA ALA A 247 3.69 -10.16 23.39
C ALA A 247 4.94 -10.15 24.26
N ALA A 248 6.11 -9.88 23.67
CA ALA A 248 7.38 -9.83 24.39
C ALA A 248 7.43 -8.70 25.42
N TYR A 249 6.71 -7.60 25.20
CA TYR A 249 6.56 -6.49 26.15
C TYR A 249 5.35 -6.65 27.10
N GLY A 250 4.69 -7.81 27.11
CA GLY A 250 3.53 -8.07 27.97
C GLY A 250 2.25 -7.37 27.53
N ILE A 251 2.19 -6.87 26.30
CA ILE A 251 0.98 -6.26 25.71
C ILE A 251 0.23 -7.34 24.94
N GLU A 252 -1.10 -7.42 25.12
CA GLU A 252 -1.92 -8.44 24.46
C GLU A 252 -1.88 -8.27 22.93
N PRO A 253 -1.38 -9.27 22.18
CA PRO A 253 -1.25 -9.18 20.72
C PRO A 253 -2.57 -8.93 19.99
N ASP A 254 -3.67 -9.35 20.60
CA ASP A 254 -5.04 -9.20 20.12
C ASP A 254 -5.49 -7.73 20.00
N ARG A 255 -4.74 -6.79 20.60
CA ARG A 255 -4.93 -5.34 20.42
C ARG A 255 -4.48 -4.83 19.05
N LEU A 256 -3.80 -5.63 18.24
CA LEU A 256 -3.42 -5.32 16.87
C LEU A 256 -4.03 -6.34 15.93
N GLU A 257 -4.68 -5.92 14.84
CA GLU A 257 -5.22 -6.87 13.85
C GLU A 257 -5.14 -6.30 12.43
N MET A 258 -4.94 -7.18 11.43
CA MET A 258 -5.02 -6.79 10.04
C MET A 258 -6.28 -7.37 9.38
N PHE A 259 -7.07 -6.50 8.77
CA PHE A 259 -8.26 -6.86 8.00
C PHE A 259 -8.02 -6.61 6.52
N ASN A 260 -8.35 -7.61 5.70
CA ASN A 260 -8.16 -7.59 4.26
C ASN A 260 -9.51 -7.57 3.54
N LEU A 261 -9.80 -6.49 2.83
CA LEU A 261 -11.10 -6.22 2.22
C LEU A 261 -10.94 -5.92 0.72
N ILE A 262 -12.03 -6.04 -0.03
CA ILE A 262 -12.17 -5.44 -1.37
C ILE A 262 -13.05 -4.18 -1.29
N TYR A 263 -13.02 -3.37 -2.35
CA TYR A 263 -13.59 -2.02 -2.38
C TYR A 263 -15.10 -1.90 -2.09
N ILE A 264 -15.87 -2.99 -2.21
CA ILE A 264 -17.33 -3.02 -1.99
C ILE A 264 -17.73 -3.62 -0.63
N GLU A 265 -16.77 -4.16 0.12
CA GLU A 265 -17.02 -4.88 1.39
C GLU A 265 -17.14 -3.90 2.58
N GLY A 266 -18.03 -2.90 2.47
CA GLY A 266 -18.30 -1.94 3.56
C GLY A 266 -19.00 -2.58 4.76
N ASP A 267 -19.81 -3.62 4.52
CA ASP A 267 -20.38 -4.49 5.55
C ASP A 267 -19.28 -5.15 6.41
N LYS A 268 -18.24 -5.67 5.76
CA LYS A 268 -17.11 -6.30 6.46
C LYS A 268 -16.22 -5.30 7.17
N PHE A 269 -16.08 -4.08 6.64
CA PHE A 269 -15.43 -3.00 7.39
C PHE A 269 -16.18 -2.72 8.70
N ALA A 270 -17.50 -2.57 8.63
CA ALA A 270 -18.33 -2.31 9.81
C ALA A 270 -18.29 -3.48 10.81
N GLU A 271 -18.25 -4.72 10.31
CA GLU A 271 -18.06 -5.92 11.14
C GLU A 271 -16.69 -5.92 11.83
N ALA A 272 -15.60 -5.66 11.10
CA ALA A 272 -14.25 -5.57 11.66
C ALA A 272 -14.15 -4.48 12.74
N ALA A 273 -14.78 -3.32 12.52
CA ALA A 273 -14.89 -2.23 13.49
C ALA A 273 -15.60 -2.66 14.78
N ARG A 274 -16.73 -3.38 14.68
CA ARG A 274 -17.45 -3.94 15.84
C ARG A 274 -16.61 -4.98 16.56
N MET A 275 -16.08 -5.96 15.83
CA MET A 275 -15.25 -7.03 16.38
C MET A 275 -14.06 -6.47 17.17
N MET A 276 -13.38 -5.46 16.62
CA MET A 276 -12.24 -4.85 17.30
C MET A 276 -12.67 -4.09 18.55
N SER A 277 -13.79 -3.37 18.49
CA SER A 277 -14.32 -2.61 19.63
C SER A 277 -14.78 -3.51 20.78
N GLU A 278 -15.47 -4.61 20.48
CA GLU A 278 -15.85 -5.59 21.50
C GLU A 278 -14.64 -6.30 22.10
N ARG A 279 -13.63 -6.60 21.27
CA ARG A 279 -12.41 -7.27 21.70
C ARG A 279 -11.64 -6.44 22.73
N ILE A 280 -11.40 -5.17 22.44
CA ILE A 280 -10.68 -4.27 23.35
C ILE A 280 -11.49 -3.91 24.60
N GLU A 281 -12.82 -3.87 24.53
CA GLU A 281 -13.67 -3.71 25.71
C GLU A 281 -13.50 -4.90 26.67
N LYS A 282 -13.45 -6.12 26.13
CA LYS A 282 -13.19 -7.34 26.91
C LYS A 282 -11.78 -7.39 27.50
N LEU A 283 -10.77 -6.93 26.75
CA LEU A 283 -9.38 -6.85 27.22
C LEU A 283 -9.17 -5.75 28.27
N GLY A 284 -10.10 -4.80 28.37
CA GLY A 284 -9.98 -3.67 29.27
C GLY A 284 -8.85 -2.70 28.89
N PRO A 285 -8.58 -1.71 29.76
CA PRO A 285 -7.62 -0.65 29.48
C PRO A 285 -6.20 -1.23 29.36
N LEU A 286 -5.51 -0.84 28.29
CA LEU A 286 -4.09 -1.09 28.12
C LEU A 286 -3.31 -0.37 29.21
N VAL A 287 -2.59 -1.13 30.02
CA VAL A 287 -1.64 -0.63 31.01
C VAL A 287 -0.25 -0.80 30.42
N ILE A 288 0.36 0.30 29.99
CA ILE A 288 1.77 0.32 29.60
C ILE A 288 2.55 0.55 30.91
N ALA A 289 3.22 -0.49 31.40
CA ALA A 289 4.08 -0.42 32.57
C ALA A 289 5.31 0.46 32.33
#